data_AF-A0A1E1W8C9-F1
#
_entry.id   AF-A0A1E1W8C9-F1
#
_cell.length_a   1.000
_cell.length_b   1.000
_cell.length_c   1.000
_cell.angle_alpha   90.00
_cell.angle_beta   90.00
_cell.angle_gamma   90.00
#
_symmetry.space_group_name_H-M   'P 1'
#
loop_
_entity.id
_entity.type
_entity.pdbx_description
1 polymer ?
#
loop_
_entity_poly.entity_id
_entity_poly.type
_entity_poly.pdbx_seq_one_letter_code
_entity_poly.pdbx_strand_id
1 'polypeptide(L)'
;IVDIASGGSFCLIVNDQGDAFVWGYGLLGLGPNVQHAAKPKLIPPPLFGRNEFNPESMVVKVACGVGHLAAVTNTGDLYMWGRNRHGCLGLGHAKDQQFPLKVSVGAHVLKVHCSVDHTLALCKPFV
;
A
#
# COMPACT_ATOMS: atom_id res chain seq x y z
N ILE A 1 -4.32 16.42 2.95
CA ILE A 1 -3.34 15.41 2.46
C ILE A 1 -2.31 15.24 3.56
N VAL A 2 -2.11 14.01 4.04
CA VAL A 2 -1.23 13.71 5.18
C VAL A 2 0.05 12.97 4.77
N ASP A 3 0.04 12.30 3.62
CA ASP A 3 1.23 11.67 3.04
C ASP A 3 1.07 11.48 1.53
N ILE A 4 2.20 11.45 0.82
CA ILE A 4 2.28 11.29 -0.64
C ILE A 4 3.44 10.37 -1.01
N ALA A 5 3.28 9.61 -2.09
CA ALA A 5 4.33 8.79 -2.67
C ALA A 5 4.19 8.72 -4.20
N SER A 6 5.33 8.68 -4.89
CA SER A 6 5.39 8.54 -6.35
C SER A 6 6.31 7.40 -6.72
N GLY A 7 5.83 6.50 -7.57
CA GLY A 7 6.62 5.46 -8.21
C GLY A 7 7.05 5.88 -9.61
N GLY A 8 7.52 4.91 -10.41
CA GLY A 8 7.98 5.19 -11.77
C GLY A 8 6.88 5.71 -12.71
N SER A 9 5.66 5.19 -12.58
CA SER A 9 4.55 5.51 -13.48
C SER A 9 3.21 5.77 -12.77
N PHE A 10 3.21 5.83 -11.44
CA PHE A 10 2.00 5.98 -10.63
C PHE A 10 2.25 6.85 -9.40
N CYS A 11 1.18 7.45 -8.91
CA CYS A 11 1.18 8.30 -7.73
C CYS A 11 0.16 7.75 -6.73
N LEU A 12 0.48 7.89 -5.44
CA LEU A 12 -0.35 7.48 -4.32
C LEU A 12 -0.36 8.63 -3.30
N ILE A 13 -1.54 9.02 -2.85
CA ILE A 13 -1.70 10.04 -1.80
C ILE A 13 -2.70 9.54 -0.77
N VAL A 14 -2.64 10.09 0.43
CA VAL A 14 -3.63 9.85 1.46
C VAL A 14 -4.12 11.17 2.08
N ASN A 15 -5.44 11.28 2.25
CA ASN A 15 -6.07 12.45 2.88
C ASN A 15 -6.10 12.33 4.42
N ASP A 16 -6.66 13.33 5.09
CA ASP A 16 -6.82 13.35 6.55
C ASP A 16 -7.89 12.38 7.08
N GLN A 17 -8.77 11.87 6.21
CA GLN A 17 -9.77 10.85 6.52
C GLN A 17 -9.24 9.41 6.40
N GLY A 18 -7.96 9.25 6.05
CA GLY A 18 -7.32 7.95 5.84
C GLY A 18 -7.64 7.28 4.50
N ASP A 19 -8.21 8.02 3.55
CA ASP A 19 -8.53 7.52 2.22
C ASP A 19 -7.32 7.62 1.29
N ALA A 20 -6.95 6.49 0.68
CA ALA A 20 -5.84 6.40 -0.26
C ALA A 20 -6.33 6.56 -1.71
N PHE A 21 -5.71 7.48 -2.45
CA PHE A 21 -6.01 7.71 -3.86
C PHE A 21 -4.80 7.40 -4.73
N VAL A 22 -5.05 6.72 -5.85
CA VAL A 22 -4.02 6.25 -6.78
C VAL A 22 -4.33 6.67 -8.22
N TRP A 23 -3.30 7.02 -8.98
CA TRP A 23 -3.42 7.27 -10.42
C TRP A 23 -2.10 7.01 -11.15
N GLY A 24 -2.12 7.12 -12.48
CA GLY A 24 -1.01 6.81 -13.37
C GLY A 24 -1.22 5.47 -14.07
N TYR A 25 -0.15 4.69 -14.24
CA TYR A 25 -0.10 3.46 -15.01
C TYR A 25 0.57 2.33 -14.22
N GLY A 26 0.01 1.12 -14.28
CA GLY A 26 0.54 -0.08 -13.64
C GLY A 26 -0.51 -0.82 -12.82
N LEU A 27 -0.04 -1.57 -11.82
CA LEU A 27 -0.91 -2.35 -10.93
C LEU A 27 -1.37 -1.46 -9.76
N LEU A 28 -2.45 -0.71 -9.98
CA LEU A 28 -2.85 0.38 -9.08
C LEU A 28 -3.54 -0.07 -7.78
N GLY A 29 -3.86 -1.36 -7.61
CA GLY A 29 -4.61 -1.85 -6.44
C GLY A 29 -6.13 -1.79 -6.61
N LEU A 30 -6.61 -1.61 -7.84
CA LEU A 30 -8.02 -1.48 -8.22
C LEU A 30 -8.51 -2.69 -9.05
N GLY A 31 -7.79 -3.81 -8.96
CA GLY A 31 -8.07 -5.04 -9.70
C GLY A 31 -7.43 -5.11 -11.08
N PRO A 32 -7.54 -6.28 -11.75
CA PRO A 32 -6.79 -6.60 -12.96
C PRO A 32 -7.18 -5.76 -14.19
N ASN A 33 -8.40 -5.24 -14.19
CA ASN A 33 -8.97 -4.47 -15.30
C ASN A 33 -8.59 -2.99 -15.27
N VAL A 34 -7.97 -2.51 -14.18
CA VAL A 34 -7.61 -1.10 -14.01
C VAL A 34 -6.09 -0.95 -13.98
N GLN A 35 -5.52 -0.79 -15.17
CA GLN A 35 -4.08 -0.59 -15.33
C GLN A 35 -3.68 0.87 -15.57
N HIS A 36 -4.66 1.74 -15.83
CA HIS A 36 -4.42 3.15 -16.04
C HIS A 36 -5.54 3.99 -15.44
N ALA A 37 -5.17 5.11 -14.84
CA ALA A 37 -6.09 6.12 -14.34
C ALA A 37 -5.47 7.50 -14.54
N ALA A 38 -6.10 8.35 -15.35
CA ALA A 38 -5.65 9.73 -15.57
C ALA A 38 -6.01 10.68 -14.41
N LYS A 39 -6.88 10.23 -13.49
CA LYS A 39 -7.34 11.00 -12.33
C LYS A 39 -7.18 10.15 -11.07
N PRO A 40 -6.95 10.77 -9.89
CA PRO A 40 -6.93 10.08 -8.60
C PRO A 40 -8.20 9.24 -8.41
N LYS A 41 -8.04 7.93 -8.19
CA LYS A 41 -9.13 7.01 -7.86
C LYS A 41 -8.96 6.53 -6.43
N LEU A 42 -10.05 6.55 -5.67
CA LEU A 42 -10.10 5.99 -4.33
C LEU A 42 -9.86 4.48 -4.38
N ILE A 43 -8.89 4.00 -3.60
CA ILE A 43 -8.76 2.58 -3.31
C ILE A 43 -9.78 2.25 -2.22
N PRO A 44 -10.66 1.25 -2.43
CA PRO A 44 -11.71 0.92 -1.46
C PRO A 44 -11.17 0.74 -0.03
N PRO A 45 -11.62 1.54 0.95
CA PRO A 45 -11.14 1.46 2.34
C PRO A 45 -11.20 0.05 2.98
N PRO A 46 -12.18 -0.82 2.64
CA PRO A 46 -12.17 -2.21 3.14
C PRO A 46 -10.93 -3.01 2.78
N LEU A 47 -10.20 -2.66 1.71
CA LEU A 47 -8.93 -3.32 1.34
C LEU A 47 -7.81 -3.02 2.35
N PHE A 48 -7.96 -1.99 3.18
CA PHE A 48 -7.08 -1.66 4.30
C PHE A 48 -7.71 -1.98 5.66
N GLY A 49 -8.71 -2.86 5.68
CA GLY A 49 -9.37 -3.30 6.92
C GLY A 49 -10.35 -2.30 7.53
N ARG A 50 -10.71 -1.21 6.83
CA ARG A 50 -11.74 -0.26 7.28
C ARG A 50 -13.13 -0.76 6.89
N ASN A 51 -13.91 -1.21 7.86
CA ASN A 51 -15.27 -1.74 7.66
C ASN A 51 -16.16 -1.45 8.88
N GLU A 52 -17.41 -1.92 8.88
CA GLU A 52 -18.38 -1.67 9.95
C GLU A 52 -17.90 -2.14 11.35
N PHE A 53 -17.04 -3.16 11.40
CA PHE A 53 -16.47 -3.69 12.65
C PHE A 53 -15.15 -3.01 13.06
N ASN A 54 -14.53 -2.28 12.14
CA ASN A 54 -13.28 -1.56 12.36
C ASN A 54 -13.29 -0.20 11.64
N PRO A 55 -14.19 0.72 12.03
CA PRO A 55 -14.39 1.98 11.31
C PRO A 55 -13.20 2.94 11.44
N GLU A 56 -12.40 2.75 12.49
CA GLU A 56 -11.23 3.57 12.84
C GLU A 56 -9.96 3.18 12.07
N SER A 57 -9.97 2.12 11.25
CA SER A 57 -8.79 1.77 10.43
C SER A 57 -8.58 2.84 9.37
N MET A 58 -7.44 3.52 9.43
CA MET A 58 -7.09 4.60 8.51
C MET A 58 -5.70 4.38 7.96
N VAL A 59 -5.51 4.60 6.66
CA VAL A 59 -4.16 4.67 6.08
C VAL A 59 -3.51 5.97 6.55
N VAL A 60 -2.29 5.89 7.06
CA VAL A 60 -1.55 7.06 7.61
C VAL A 60 -0.19 7.27 6.97
N LYS A 61 0.37 6.24 6.33
CA LYS A 61 1.61 6.33 5.55
C LYS A 61 1.49 5.57 4.25
N VAL A 62 2.15 6.08 3.22
CA VAL A 62 2.21 5.45 1.90
C VAL A 62 3.65 5.47 1.37
N ALA A 63 4.00 4.46 0.58
CA ALA A 63 5.25 4.44 -0.16
C ALA A 63 5.08 3.77 -1.52
N CYS A 64 5.92 4.17 -2.47
CA CYS A 64 5.92 3.65 -3.82
C CYS A 64 7.34 3.23 -4.20
N GLY A 65 7.47 2.04 -4.76
CA GLY A 65 8.68 1.59 -5.45
C GLY A 65 8.55 1.80 -6.96
N VAL A 66 9.40 1.13 -7.74
CA VAL A 66 9.30 1.20 -9.22
C VAL A 66 8.05 0.48 -9.74
N GLY A 67 7.66 -0.61 -9.10
CA GLY A 67 6.55 -1.45 -9.55
C GLY A 67 5.56 -1.88 -8.47
N HIS A 68 5.80 -1.50 -7.21
CA HIS A 68 4.97 -1.90 -6.07
C HIS A 68 4.63 -0.70 -5.20
N LEU A 69 3.59 -0.85 -4.39
CA LEU A 69 3.00 0.15 -3.54
C LEU A 69 2.84 -0.42 -2.14
N ALA A 70 2.93 0.47 -1.16
CA ALA A 70 2.80 0.16 0.25
C ALA A 70 1.87 1.17 0.93
N ALA A 71 1.11 0.70 1.90
CA ALA A 71 0.34 1.52 2.82
C ALA A 71 0.50 0.98 4.24
N VAL A 72 0.56 1.89 5.21
CA VAL A 72 0.56 1.55 6.64
C VAL A 72 -0.66 2.18 7.28
N THR A 73 -1.39 1.40 8.06
CA THR A 73 -2.55 1.87 8.82
C THR A 73 -2.14 2.49 10.16
N ASN A 74 -3.05 3.22 10.79
CA ASN A 74 -2.90 3.74 12.16
C ASN A 74 -2.69 2.65 13.22
N THR A 75 -3.12 1.41 12.95
CA THR A 75 -2.85 0.23 13.79
C THR A 75 -1.45 -0.37 13.58
N GLY A 76 -0.67 0.15 12.63
CA GLY A 76 0.66 -0.35 12.28
C GLY A 76 0.64 -1.57 11.37
N ASP A 77 -0.49 -1.83 10.69
CA ASP A 77 -0.58 -2.92 9.71
C ASP A 77 -0.01 -2.46 8.36
N LEU A 78 0.84 -3.30 7.76
CA LEU A 78 1.42 -3.07 6.44
C LEU A 78 0.60 -3.78 5.36
N TYR A 79 0.27 -3.05 4.31
CA TYR A 79 -0.38 -3.55 3.11
C TYR A 79 0.53 -3.30 1.91
N MET A 80 0.74 -4.33 1.09
CA MET A 80 1.60 -4.26 -0.10
C MET A 80 0.82 -4.74 -1.33
N TRP A 81 1.04 -4.09 -2.48
CA TRP A 81 0.51 -4.54 -3.76
C TRP A 81 1.38 -4.11 -4.94
N GLY A 82 1.06 -4.62 -6.12
CA GLY A 82 1.77 -4.34 -7.37
C GLY A 82 2.64 -5.51 -7.83
N ARG A 83 3.69 -5.18 -8.60
CA ARG A 83 4.62 -6.16 -9.17
C ARG A 83 5.47 -6.76 -8.06
N ASN A 84 5.53 -8.09 -8.00
CA ASN A 84 6.21 -8.82 -6.94
C ASN A 84 7.46 -9.54 -7.45
N ARG A 85 8.25 -8.86 -8.28
CA ARG A 85 9.52 -9.38 -8.75
C ARG A 85 10.43 -9.63 -7.55
N HIS A 86 11.08 -10.79 -7.53
CA HIS A 86 11.98 -11.20 -6.45
C HIS A 86 11.35 -11.26 -5.04
N GLY A 87 10.02 -11.23 -4.92
CA GLY A 87 9.34 -11.30 -3.62
C GLY A 87 9.35 -9.98 -2.83
N CYS A 88 9.52 -8.83 -3.51
CA CYS A 88 9.63 -7.51 -2.87
C CYS A 88 8.39 -7.09 -2.05
N LEU A 89 7.23 -7.75 -2.24
CA LEU A 89 6.04 -7.52 -1.42
C LEU A 89 6.10 -8.20 -0.04
N GLY A 90 7.01 -9.16 0.19
CA GLY A 90 7.14 -9.84 1.48
C GLY A 90 6.03 -10.84 1.80
N LEU A 91 5.31 -11.36 0.79
CA LEU A 91 4.13 -12.22 0.95
C LEU A 91 4.43 -13.72 0.99
N GLY A 92 5.71 -14.11 1.01
CA GLY A 92 6.13 -15.53 0.95
C GLY A 92 5.99 -16.18 -0.44
N HIS A 93 5.58 -15.42 -1.46
CA HIS A 93 5.51 -15.85 -2.85
C HIS A 93 5.91 -14.72 -3.81
N ALA A 94 6.13 -15.03 -5.09
CA ALA A 94 6.51 -14.07 -6.13
C ALA A 94 5.37 -13.66 -7.09
N LYS A 95 4.12 -14.00 -6.77
CA LYS A 95 2.95 -13.58 -7.58
C LYS A 95 2.64 -12.10 -7.37
N ASP A 96 2.38 -11.40 -8.47
CA ASP A 96 1.90 -10.01 -8.47
C ASP A 96 0.59 -9.89 -7.69
N GLN A 97 0.37 -8.73 -7.07
CA GLN A 97 -0.84 -8.42 -6.33
C GLN A 97 -1.61 -7.27 -6.98
N GLN A 98 -2.87 -7.57 -7.31
CA GLN A 98 -3.78 -6.62 -7.98
C GLN A 98 -4.58 -5.76 -6.98
N PHE A 99 -4.53 -6.14 -5.70
CA PHE A 99 -5.19 -5.47 -4.58
C PHE A 99 -4.22 -5.38 -3.40
N PRO A 100 -4.38 -4.38 -2.51
CA PRO A 100 -3.69 -4.35 -1.22
C PRO A 100 -3.85 -5.66 -0.47
N LEU A 101 -2.73 -6.27 -0.07
CA LEU A 101 -2.71 -7.46 0.74
C LEU A 101 -1.87 -7.22 2.00
N LYS A 102 -2.42 -7.60 3.15
CA LYS A 102 -1.76 -7.44 4.45
C LYS A 102 -0.52 -8.34 4.53
N VAL A 103 0.61 -7.76 4.92
CA VAL A 103 1.88 -8.46 5.13
C VAL A 103 2.03 -8.84 6.59
N SER A 104 2.40 -10.09 6.86
CA SER A 104 2.68 -10.55 8.22
C SER A 104 4.11 -10.19 8.62
N VAL A 105 4.29 -9.06 9.31
CA VAL A 105 5.61 -8.57 9.76
C VAL A 105 5.96 -9.02 11.18
N GLY A 106 4.96 -9.36 11.99
CA GLY A 106 5.17 -9.72 13.41
C GLY A 106 5.58 -8.55 14.31
N ALA A 107 5.26 -7.31 13.90
CA ALA A 107 5.53 -6.08 14.64
C ALA A 107 4.61 -4.95 14.14
N HIS A 108 4.53 -3.83 14.87
CA HIS A 108 3.86 -2.62 14.37
C HIS A 108 4.77 -1.88 13.40
N VAL A 109 4.33 -1.70 12.15
CA VAL A 109 5.08 -0.94 11.16
C VAL A 109 4.88 0.55 11.38
N LEU A 110 5.98 1.30 11.48
CA LEU A 110 5.98 2.75 11.69
C LEU A 110 6.22 3.53 10.39
N LYS A 111 7.11 3.01 9.55
CA LYS A 111 7.46 3.59 8.25
C LYS A 111 7.83 2.47 7.27
N VAL A 112 7.57 2.71 5.99
CA VAL A 112 7.94 1.82 4.90
C VAL A 112 8.64 2.63 3.80
N HIS A 113 9.68 2.07 3.22
CA HIS A 113 10.36 2.60 2.04
C HIS A 113 10.46 1.51 0.99
N CYS A 114 10.13 1.88 -0.24
CA CYS A 114 10.08 0.98 -1.38
C CYS A 114 11.12 1.41 -2.41
N SER A 115 11.89 0.46 -2.91
CA SER A 115 12.93 0.69 -3.92
C SER A 115 12.54 0.04 -5.26
N VAL A 116 13.52 -0.32 -6.07
CA VAL A 116 13.30 -1.05 -7.33
C VAL A 116 12.73 -2.44 -7.03
N ASP A 117 13.48 -3.24 -6.28
CA ASP A 117 13.18 -4.66 -6.03
C ASP A 117 13.26 -5.06 -4.55
N HIS A 118 13.36 -4.09 -3.63
CA HIS A 118 13.38 -4.35 -2.18
C HIS A 118 12.53 -3.33 -1.42
N THR A 119 12.06 -3.77 -0.25
CA THR A 119 11.23 -3.00 0.68
C THR A 119 11.88 -3.02 2.06
N LEU A 120 11.94 -1.85 2.71
CA LEU A 120 12.40 -1.70 4.09
C LEU A 120 11.25 -1.23 4.96
N ALA A 121 11.05 -1.86 6.11
CA ALA A 121 10.07 -1.46 7.11
C ALA A 121 10.77 -1.15 8.43
N LEU A 122 10.51 0.04 8.98
CA LEU A 122 10.89 0.38 10.35
C LEU A 122 9.75 -0.04 11.27
N CYS A 123 10.04 -0.90 12.24
CA CYS A 123 9.02 -1.53 13.08
C CYS A 123 9.26 -1.26 14.56
N LYS A 124 8.18 -1.28 15.33
CA LYS A 124 8.18 -1.37 16.80
C LYS A 124 7.68 -2.76 17.21
N PRO A 125 8.35 -3.46 18.15
CA PRO A 125 7.84 -4.69 18.72
C PRO A 125 6.44 -4.52 19.31
N PHE A 126 5.69 -5.61 19.42
CA PHE A 126 4.40 -5.61 20.14
C PHE A 126 4.54 -5.43 21.65
N VAL A 127 5.77 -5.59 22.17
CA VAL A 127 6.15 -5.56 23.59
C VAL A 127 6.76 -4.23 23.97
#